data_AF-A0A1J8PK54-F1
#
_entry.id   AF-A0A1J8PK54-F1
#
_cell.length_a   1.000
_cell.length_b   1.000
_cell.length_c   1.000
_cell.angle_alpha   90.00
_cell.angle_beta   90.00
_cell.angle_gamma   90.00
#
_symmetry.space_group_name_H-M   'P 1'
#
loop_
_entity.id
_entity.type
_entity.pdbx_description
1 polymer ?
#
loop_
_entity_poly.entity_id
_entity_poly.type
_entity_poly.pdbx_seq_one_letter_code
_entity_poly.pdbx_strand_id
1 'polypeptide(L)'
;MKSLLLLCYPTANPTFNSLADAKAVLEAARKYDMGGILSRARDLVMAQFPSADSLELYVLSCRFGWHHHAQTVATRTLEIKDLGKPRSESAGLQDITGLDYQRLLIYHHKCGVAAQAVALSLNWLMLSELSDMCMWTCPHEASRNSLKHLRKLPIIAKENRTPWFDEYLASSGMELLTRPCESTLYESESYDRAVGKAVTCSECLPNAVAHMAKFRSLFAAEVKKVVGNVRLKAY
;
A
#
# COMPACT_ATOMS: atom_id res chain seq x y z
N MET A 1 -27.89 -19.76 11.79
CA MET A 1 -28.44 -19.95 13.16
C MET A 1 -27.60 -20.87 14.05
N LYS A 2 -27.14 -22.04 13.59
CA LYS A 2 -26.27 -22.94 14.39
C LYS A 2 -25.05 -22.23 14.99
N SER A 3 -24.34 -21.42 14.20
CA SER A 3 -23.16 -20.68 14.67
C SER A 3 -23.49 -19.67 15.78
N LEU A 4 -24.66 -19.03 15.75
CA LEU A 4 -25.08 -18.12 16.83
C LEU A 4 -25.31 -18.89 18.14
N LEU A 5 -25.98 -20.05 18.07
CA LEU A 5 -26.22 -20.90 19.24
C LEU A 5 -24.91 -21.40 19.86
N LEU A 6 -23.93 -21.77 19.03
CA LEU A 6 -22.59 -22.15 19.50
C LEU A 6 -21.83 -20.98 20.14
N LEU A 7 -22.13 -19.73 19.78
CA LEU A 7 -21.56 -18.58 20.49
C LEU A 7 -22.23 -18.40 21.86
N CYS A 8 -23.56 -18.54 21.95
CA CYS A 8 -24.30 -18.38 23.20
C CYS A 8 -24.00 -19.51 24.20
N TYR A 9 -23.87 -20.74 23.71
CA TYR A 9 -23.59 -21.94 24.50
C TYR A 9 -22.33 -22.62 23.94
N PRO A 10 -21.13 -22.13 24.34
CA PRO A 10 -19.87 -22.55 23.73
C PRO A 10 -19.46 -23.96 24.13
N THR A 11 -20.02 -24.94 23.42
CA THR A 11 -19.57 -26.34 23.43
C THR A 11 -18.51 -26.61 22.36
N ALA A 12 -18.42 -25.75 21.34
CA ALA A 12 -17.40 -25.73 20.30
C ALA A 12 -17.25 -24.32 19.70
N ASN A 13 -16.10 -24.02 19.10
CA ASN A 13 -15.90 -22.78 18.35
C ASN A 13 -16.65 -22.87 17.00
N PRO A 14 -17.52 -21.91 16.66
CA PRO A 14 -18.23 -21.94 15.40
C PRO A 14 -17.33 -21.53 14.23
N THR A 15 -17.51 -22.22 13.11
CA THR A 15 -17.00 -21.81 11.80
C THR A 15 -18.09 -21.10 11.00
N PHE A 16 -17.68 -20.15 10.18
CA PHE A 16 -18.53 -19.50 9.19
C PHE A 16 -18.13 -20.03 7.81
N ASN A 17 -19.08 -20.49 7.00
CA ASN A 17 -18.75 -21.00 5.67
C ASN A 17 -18.50 -19.86 4.67
N SER A 18 -18.98 -18.66 4.98
CA SER A 18 -18.84 -17.46 4.15
C SER A 18 -18.93 -16.18 4.99
N LEU A 19 -18.52 -15.05 4.42
CA LEU A 19 -18.76 -13.73 5.03
C LEU A 19 -20.25 -13.40 5.13
N ALA A 20 -21.07 -13.90 4.21
CA ALA A 20 -22.52 -13.75 4.28
C ALA A 20 -23.12 -14.48 5.49
N ASP A 21 -22.66 -15.70 5.77
CA ASP A 21 -23.05 -16.47 6.96
C ASP A 21 -22.66 -15.74 8.25
N ALA A 22 -21.43 -15.20 8.29
CA ALA A 22 -20.95 -14.41 9.41
C ALA A 22 -21.77 -13.13 9.62
N LYS A 23 -22.07 -12.40 8.53
CA LYS A 23 -22.92 -11.21 8.54
C LYS A 23 -24.29 -11.52 9.13
N ALA A 24 -24.94 -12.62 8.73
CA ALA A 24 -26.24 -13.01 9.26
C ALA A 24 -26.20 -13.29 10.79
N VAL A 25 -25.12 -13.90 11.28
CA VAL A 25 -24.92 -14.14 12.72
C VAL A 25 -24.71 -12.83 13.47
N LEU A 26 -23.91 -11.92 12.92
CA LEU A 26 -23.68 -10.59 13.50
C LEU A 26 -24.96 -9.75 13.53
N GLU A 27 -25.76 -9.80 12.47
CA GLU A 27 -27.06 -9.11 12.43
C GLU A 27 -28.03 -9.64 13.48
N ALA A 28 -28.10 -10.96 13.65
CA ALA A 28 -28.91 -11.56 14.70
C ALA A 28 -28.40 -11.16 16.10
N ALA A 29 -27.08 -11.25 16.34
CA ALA A 29 -26.50 -10.84 17.62
C ALA A 29 -26.76 -9.36 17.94
N ARG A 30 -26.69 -8.46 16.94
CA ARG A 30 -27.05 -7.05 17.09
C ARG A 30 -28.54 -6.85 17.35
N LYS A 31 -29.40 -7.58 16.64
CA LYS A 31 -30.86 -7.50 16.80
C LYS A 31 -31.31 -7.88 18.22
N TYR A 32 -30.62 -8.83 18.84
CA TYR A 32 -30.92 -9.30 20.20
C TYR A 32 -30.01 -8.69 21.28
N ASP A 33 -29.29 -7.60 20.97
CA ASP A 33 -28.41 -6.87 21.90
C ASP A 33 -27.35 -7.74 22.62
N MET A 34 -26.78 -8.69 21.88
CA MET A 34 -25.81 -9.65 22.41
C MET A 34 -24.37 -9.13 22.26
N GLY A 35 -24.01 -8.06 22.99
CA GLY A 35 -22.71 -7.37 22.86
C GLY A 35 -21.47 -8.27 22.99
N GLY A 36 -21.48 -9.21 23.95
CA GLY A 36 -20.40 -10.19 24.11
C GLY A 36 -20.26 -11.15 22.92
N ILE A 37 -21.39 -11.53 22.32
CA ILE A 37 -21.44 -12.40 21.14
C ILE A 37 -20.96 -11.66 19.89
N LEU A 38 -21.33 -10.38 19.73
CA LEU A 38 -20.82 -9.52 18.66
C LEU A 38 -19.29 -9.43 18.67
N SER A 39 -18.71 -9.24 19.85
CA SER A 39 -17.25 -9.16 20.00
C SER A 39 -16.56 -10.47 19.62
N ARG A 40 -17.08 -11.61 20.09
CA ARG A 40 -16.54 -12.94 19.75
C ARG A 40 -16.70 -13.27 18.27
N ALA A 41 -17.85 -12.95 17.67
CA ALA A 41 -18.10 -13.16 16.25
C ALA A 41 -17.17 -12.32 15.38
N ARG A 42 -16.92 -11.05 15.73
CA ARG A 42 -15.91 -10.20 15.08
C ARG A 42 -14.54 -10.87 15.06
N ASP A 43 -14.07 -11.33 16.21
CA ASP A 43 -12.72 -11.91 16.32
C ASP A 43 -12.60 -13.19 15.48
N LEU A 44 -13.66 -14.02 15.45
CA LEU A 44 -13.74 -15.18 14.58
C LEU A 44 -13.73 -14.82 13.09
N VAL A 45 -14.46 -13.77 12.68
CA VAL A 45 -14.44 -13.30 11.29
C VAL A 45 -13.03 -12.90 10.88
N MET A 46 -12.35 -12.11 11.72
CA MET A 46 -11.01 -11.61 11.42
C MET A 46 -9.96 -12.72 11.40
N ALA A 47 -10.16 -13.78 12.18
CA ALA A 47 -9.30 -14.97 12.18
C ALA A 47 -9.59 -15.93 11.01
N GLN A 48 -10.85 -16.12 10.62
CA GLN A 48 -11.25 -17.09 9.59
C GLN A 48 -11.10 -16.56 8.17
N PHE A 49 -11.16 -15.24 7.98
CA PHE A 49 -11.15 -14.62 6.66
C PHE A 49 -9.97 -13.65 6.46
N PRO A 50 -8.70 -14.07 6.68
CA PRO A 50 -7.56 -13.17 6.51
C PRO A 50 -7.35 -12.75 5.06
N SER A 51 -7.72 -13.60 4.10
CA SER A 51 -7.55 -13.40 2.66
C SER A 51 -8.85 -13.09 1.92
N ALA A 52 -9.94 -12.79 2.63
CA ALA A 52 -11.19 -12.40 1.98
C ALA A 52 -11.07 -11.00 1.35
N ASP A 53 -12.05 -10.66 0.53
CA ASP A 53 -12.12 -9.36 -0.12
C ASP A 53 -12.02 -8.22 0.91
N SER A 54 -11.01 -7.37 0.74
CA SER A 54 -10.71 -6.31 1.70
C SER A 54 -11.79 -5.22 1.70
N LEU A 55 -12.49 -5.00 0.58
CA LEU A 55 -13.59 -4.04 0.52
C LEU A 55 -14.81 -4.58 1.28
N GLU A 56 -15.14 -5.87 1.13
CA GLU A 56 -16.23 -6.50 1.88
C GLU A 56 -15.97 -6.52 3.40
N LEU A 57 -14.75 -6.86 3.82
CA LEU A 57 -14.37 -6.80 5.24
C LEU A 57 -14.39 -5.37 5.79
N TYR A 58 -14.07 -4.37 4.97
CA TYR A 58 -14.14 -2.96 5.37
C TYR A 58 -15.59 -2.54 5.57
N VAL A 59 -16.46 -2.87 4.62
CA VAL A 59 -17.91 -2.66 4.70
C VAL A 59 -18.46 -3.26 5.99
N LEU A 60 -18.11 -4.53 6.27
CA LEU A 60 -18.56 -5.23 7.47
C LEU A 60 -18.08 -4.52 8.74
N SER A 61 -16.81 -4.10 8.76
CA SER A 61 -16.23 -3.37 9.88
C SER A 61 -16.93 -2.04 10.14
N CYS A 62 -17.29 -1.31 9.08
CA CYS A 62 -18.04 -0.05 9.19
C CYS A 62 -19.46 -0.29 9.71
N ARG A 63 -20.18 -1.27 9.13
CA ARG A 63 -21.58 -1.60 9.47
C ARG A 63 -21.75 -1.95 10.95
N PHE A 64 -20.74 -2.57 11.57
CA PHE A 64 -20.77 -2.99 12.98
C PHE A 64 -19.89 -2.13 13.91
N GLY A 65 -19.35 -1.00 13.44
CA GLY A 65 -18.60 -0.05 14.28
C GLY A 65 -17.24 -0.56 14.77
N TRP A 66 -16.59 -1.47 14.02
CA TRP A 66 -15.30 -2.05 14.40
C TRP A 66 -14.13 -1.16 13.99
N HIS A 67 -14.03 0.04 14.55
CA HIS A 67 -13.10 1.09 14.09
C HIS A 67 -11.64 0.61 13.91
N HIS A 68 -11.08 -0.13 14.87
CA HIS A 68 -9.72 -0.67 14.79
C HIS A 68 -9.54 -1.64 13.60
N HIS A 69 -10.56 -2.47 13.34
CA HIS A 69 -10.55 -3.41 12.23
C HIS A 69 -10.80 -2.70 10.90
N ALA A 70 -11.66 -1.67 10.87
CA ALA A 70 -11.87 -0.84 9.68
C ALA A 70 -10.55 -0.20 9.23
N GLN A 71 -9.74 0.33 10.15
CA GLN A 71 -8.40 0.83 9.84
C GLN A 71 -7.48 -0.27 9.31
N THR A 72 -7.43 -1.42 9.98
CA THR A 72 -6.56 -2.55 9.58
C THR A 72 -6.91 -3.04 8.18
N VAL A 73 -8.20 -3.19 7.90
CA VAL A 73 -8.70 -3.66 6.61
C VAL A 73 -8.54 -2.58 5.54
N ALA A 74 -8.76 -1.30 5.87
CA ALA A 74 -8.50 -0.20 4.93
C ALA A 74 -7.06 -0.22 4.42
N THR A 75 -6.07 -0.55 5.26
CA THR A 75 -4.69 -0.74 4.82
C THR A 75 -4.54 -1.86 3.78
N ARG A 76 -5.32 -2.95 3.87
CA ARG A 76 -5.30 -4.02 2.85
C ARG A 76 -5.89 -3.56 1.52
N THR A 77 -6.87 -2.65 1.54
CA THR A 77 -7.44 -2.09 0.30
C THR A 77 -6.43 -1.28 -0.53
N LEU A 78 -5.27 -0.93 0.02
CA LEU A 78 -4.20 -0.24 -0.70
C LEU A 78 -3.57 -1.12 -1.80
N GLU A 79 -3.73 -2.45 -1.72
CA GLU A 79 -3.36 -3.39 -2.79
C GLU A 79 -4.30 -3.29 -4.00
N ILE A 80 -5.50 -2.75 -3.82
CA ILE A 80 -6.47 -2.56 -4.90
C ILE A 80 -6.06 -1.34 -5.72
N LYS A 81 -5.63 -1.60 -6.97
CA LYS A 81 -5.29 -0.57 -7.94
C LYS A 81 -6.56 0.18 -8.37
N ASP A 82 -6.51 1.50 -8.28
CA ASP A 82 -7.60 2.40 -8.67
C ASP A 82 -8.93 2.10 -7.93
N LEU A 83 -8.89 1.97 -6.60
CA LEU A 83 -10.07 1.61 -5.77
C LEU A 83 -11.33 2.45 -6.05
N GLY A 84 -11.18 3.72 -6.45
CA GLY A 84 -12.29 4.61 -6.80
C GLY A 84 -12.81 4.48 -8.24
N LYS A 85 -12.23 3.61 -9.07
CA LYS A 85 -12.71 3.34 -10.44
C LYS A 85 -13.60 2.10 -10.42
N PRO A 86 -14.88 2.20 -10.80
CA PRO A 86 -15.79 1.06 -10.83
C PRO A 86 -15.24 -0.02 -11.77
N ARG A 87 -15.03 -1.24 -11.25
CA ARG A 87 -14.70 -2.44 -12.06
C ARG A 87 -15.85 -3.43 -12.10
N SER A 88 -16.57 -3.55 -10.99
CA SER A 88 -17.74 -4.39 -10.81
C SER A 88 -18.59 -3.83 -9.69
N GLU A 89 -19.88 -4.18 -9.66
CA GLU A 89 -20.75 -3.85 -8.54
C GLU A 89 -20.25 -4.59 -7.28
N SER A 90 -19.97 -3.82 -6.23
CA SER A 90 -19.62 -4.38 -4.93
C SER A 90 -20.88 -4.53 -4.10
N ALA A 91 -21.42 -5.75 -4.02
CA ALA A 91 -22.67 -6.05 -3.32
C ALA A 91 -22.67 -5.60 -1.84
N GLY A 92 -21.50 -5.47 -1.22
CA GLY A 92 -21.35 -4.96 0.14
C GLY A 92 -21.60 -3.45 0.29
N LEU A 93 -21.43 -2.62 -0.75
CA LEU A 93 -21.51 -1.16 -0.59
C LEU A 93 -22.90 -0.65 -0.19
N GLN A 94 -23.97 -1.42 -0.46
CA GLN A 94 -25.33 -1.11 0.00
C GLN A 94 -25.48 -1.10 1.53
N ASP A 95 -24.52 -1.68 2.25
CA ASP A 95 -24.57 -1.87 3.70
C ASP A 95 -23.90 -0.74 4.50
N ILE A 96 -23.31 0.24 3.82
CA ILE A 96 -22.61 1.39 4.42
C ILE A 96 -23.12 2.71 3.84
N THR A 97 -22.81 3.82 4.50
CA THR A 97 -23.16 5.14 3.97
C THR A 97 -22.19 5.56 2.86
N GLY A 98 -22.63 6.47 1.98
CA GLY A 98 -21.73 7.11 1.02
C GLY A 98 -20.54 7.82 1.68
N LEU A 99 -20.74 8.32 2.92
CA LEU A 99 -19.68 8.93 3.72
C LEU A 99 -18.60 7.92 4.13
N ASP A 100 -18.98 6.69 4.49
CA ASP A 100 -18.04 5.63 4.87
C ASP A 100 -17.16 5.20 3.70
N TYR A 101 -17.76 5.10 2.51
CA TYR A 101 -17.02 4.82 1.28
C TYR A 101 -16.12 6.00 0.90
N GLN A 102 -16.62 7.23 0.98
CA GLN A 102 -15.81 8.42 0.70
C GLN A 102 -14.61 8.55 1.65
N ARG A 103 -14.77 8.19 2.93
CA ARG A 103 -13.65 8.13 3.90
C ARG A 103 -12.57 7.14 3.46
N LEU A 104 -12.96 5.97 2.94
CA LEU A 104 -12.02 4.99 2.40
C LEU A 104 -11.27 5.52 1.18
N LEU A 105 -11.98 6.16 0.23
CA LEU A 105 -11.36 6.75 -0.95
C LEU A 105 -10.38 7.87 -0.60
N ILE A 106 -10.75 8.75 0.34
CA ILE A 106 -9.86 9.80 0.84
C ILE A 106 -8.62 9.18 1.50
N TYR A 107 -8.80 8.13 2.30
CA TYR A 107 -7.69 7.43 2.93
C TYR A 107 -6.74 6.82 1.88
N HIS A 108 -7.27 6.06 0.92
CA HIS A 108 -6.50 5.44 -0.17
C HIS A 108 -5.72 6.50 -0.96
N HIS A 109 -6.38 7.60 -1.34
CA HIS A 109 -5.73 8.70 -2.02
C HIS A 109 -4.61 9.35 -1.19
N LYS A 110 -4.82 9.58 0.11
CA LYS A 110 -3.79 10.12 1.00
C LYS A 110 -2.58 9.20 1.12
N CYS A 111 -2.80 7.89 1.19
CA CYS A 111 -1.73 6.90 1.13
C CYS A 111 -0.97 6.98 -0.20
N GLY A 112 -1.69 7.12 -1.33
CA GLY A 112 -1.13 7.36 -2.66
C GLY A 112 -0.23 8.58 -2.72
N VAL A 113 -0.70 9.72 -2.22
CA VAL A 113 0.08 10.96 -2.17
C VAL A 113 1.33 10.79 -1.29
N ALA A 114 1.20 10.17 -0.12
CA ALA A 114 2.31 9.91 0.77
C ALA A 114 3.37 8.98 0.13
N ALA A 115 2.93 7.90 -0.51
CA ALA A 115 3.80 6.96 -1.21
C ALA A 115 4.50 7.62 -2.42
N GLN A 116 3.76 8.40 -3.22
CA GLN A 116 4.32 9.15 -4.35
C GLN A 116 5.39 10.16 -3.90
N ALA A 117 5.19 10.84 -2.77
CA ALA A 117 6.15 11.82 -2.26
C ALA A 117 7.54 11.22 -2.00
N VAL A 118 7.61 9.94 -1.65
CA VAL A 118 8.89 9.20 -1.48
C VAL A 118 9.69 9.14 -2.79
N ALA A 119 9.01 9.05 -3.94
CA ALA A 119 9.66 9.07 -5.25
C ALA A 119 10.10 10.49 -5.65
N LEU A 120 9.33 11.51 -5.26
CA LEU A 120 9.58 12.92 -5.61
C LEU A 120 10.70 13.55 -4.77
N SER A 121 10.87 13.10 -3.53
CA SER A 121 11.89 13.60 -2.60
C SER A 121 12.68 12.44 -2.01
N LEU A 122 13.98 12.41 -2.30
CA LEU A 122 14.89 11.36 -1.83
C LEU A 122 15.57 11.71 -0.49
N ASN A 123 15.03 12.66 0.28
CA ASN A 123 15.61 13.10 1.56
C ASN A 123 15.64 12.00 2.64
N TRP A 124 14.87 10.92 2.45
CA TRP A 124 14.86 9.74 3.30
C TRP A 124 16.07 8.83 3.09
N LEU A 125 16.84 9.04 2.00
CA LEU A 125 18.05 8.29 1.74
C LEU A 125 19.23 8.86 2.55
N MET A 126 19.86 8.00 3.35
CA MET A 126 21.17 8.30 3.91
C MET A 126 22.20 8.23 2.80
N LEU A 127 22.65 9.40 2.35
CA LEU A 127 23.52 9.59 1.19
C LEU A 127 24.85 8.85 1.28
N SER A 128 25.32 8.57 2.50
CA SER A 128 26.58 7.87 2.74
C SER A 128 26.60 6.42 2.27
N GLU A 129 25.44 5.75 2.13
CA GLU A 129 25.40 4.33 1.72
C GLU A 129 25.14 4.12 0.21
N LEU A 130 24.88 5.20 -0.51
CA LEU A 130 24.32 5.16 -1.87
C LEU A 130 25.03 6.11 -2.85
N SER A 131 25.97 6.94 -2.37
CA SER A 131 26.74 7.87 -3.21
C SER A 131 27.43 7.20 -4.39
N ASP A 132 27.73 5.91 -4.25
CA ASP A 132 28.50 5.15 -5.24
C ASP A 132 27.61 4.43 -6.25
N MET A 133 26.28 4.51 -6.12
CA MET A 133 25.39 3.82 -7.04
C MET A 133 25.37 4.47 -8.42
N CYS A 134 25.22 3.64 -9.44
CA CYS A 134 25.36 4.01 -10.85
C CYS A 134 24.39 5.10 -11.33
N MET A 135 23.23 5.27 -10.70
CA MET A 135 22.27 6.34 -11.00
C MET A 135 22.79 7.74 -10.61
N TRP A 136 23.81 7.84 -9.77
CA TRP A 136 24.46 9.10 -9.37
C TRP A 136 25.87 9.25 -9.94
N THR A 137 26.53 8.14 -10.27
CA THR A 137 27.95 8.11 -10.67
C THR A 137 28.18 7.84 -12.15
N CYS A 138 27.13 7.61 -12.95
CA CYS A 138 27.26 7.30 -14.38
C CYS A 138 28.04 8.40 -15.15
N PRO A 139 29.24 8.09 -15.68
CA PRO A 139 30.06 9.09 -16.36
C PRO A 139 29.55 9.43 -17.77
N HIS A 140 28.82 8.51 -18.42
CA HIS A 140 28.33 8.68 -19.79
C HIS A 140 27.25 9.77 -19.89
N GLU A 141 26.46 9.96 -18.83
CA GLU A 141 25.41 10.96 -18.78
C GLU A 141 25.87 12.28 -18.14
N ALA A 142 26.88 12.24 -17.27
CA ALA A 142 27.61 13.42 -16.81
C ALA A 142 28.35 14.17 -17.95
N SER A 143 28.47 13.57 -19.14
CA SER A 143 28.99 14.23 -20.34
C SER A 143 27.94 15.00 -21.15
N ARG A 144 26.64 14.86 -20.86
CA ARG A 144 25.56 15.62 -21.51
C ARG A 144 25.13 16.87 -20.73
N ASN A 145 25.42 16.94 -19.44
CA ASN A 145 25.17 18.12 -18.60
C ASN A 145 26.50 18.79 -18.18
N SER A 146 26.71 20.02 -18.65
CA SER A 146 27.97 20.78 -18.57
C SER A 146 28.36 21.34 -17.18
N LEU A 147 27.93 20.74 -16.06
CA LEU A 147 28.16 21.28 -14.71
C LEU A 147 29.21 20.50 -13.91
N LYS A 148 30.35 20.22 -14.55
CA LYS A 148 31.46 19.41 -13.99
C LYS A 148 32.23 20.05 -12.81
N HIS A 149 31.84 21.21 -12.30
CA HIS A 149 32.65 21.97 -11.33
C HIS A 149 32.06 22.20 -9.94
N LEU A 150 30.84 21.76 -9.63
CA LEU A 150 30.22 22.00 -8.31
C LEU A 150 30.21 20.76 -7.40
N ARG A 151 31.33 20.03 -7.34
CA ARG A 151 31.54 18.88 -6.42
C ARG A 151 31.65 19.25 -4.92
N LYS A 152 31.20 20.43 -4.48
CA LYS A 152 31.41 20.91 -3.10
C LYS A 152 30.20 21.57 -2.41
N LEU A 153 28.96 21.23 -2.78
CA LEU A 153 27.80 21.61 -1.97
C LEU A 153 26.95 20.38 -1.61
N PRO A 154 26.57 20.20 -0.32
CA PRO A 154 25.73 19.11 0.14
C PRO A 154 24.25 19.42 -0.13
N ILE A 155 23.94 19.77 -1.38
CA ILE A 155 22.57 19.96 -1.84
C ILE A 155 22.36 18.93 -2.94
N ILE A 156 21.94 17.74 -2.55
CA ILE A 156 21.46 16.72 -3.47
C ILE A 156 20.11 17.20 -3.99
N ALA A 157 20.14 17.96 -5.08
CA ALA A 157 18.94 18.45 -5.72
C ALA A 157 19.02 18.18 -7.21
N LYS A 158 18.43 17.06 -7.65
CA LYS A 158 18.08 16.70 -9.04
C LYS A 158 19.19 16.64 -10.11
N GLU A 159 20.28 17.39 -10.01
CA GLU A 159 21.16 17.70 -11.15
C GLU A 159 22.20 16.62 -11.49
N ASN A 160 22.49 15.68 -10.57
CA ASN A 160 23.49 14.63 -10.77
C ASN A 160 22.88 13.23 -10.88
N ARG A 161 21.64 13.10 -11.35
CA ARG A 161 20.98 11.80 -11.56
C ARG A 161 20.87 11.49 -13.04
N THR A 162 20.86 10.20 -13.35
CA THR A 162 20.66 9.71 -14.70
C THR A 162 19.20 9.91 -15.15
N PRO A 163 18.90 10.32 -16.40
CA PRO A 163 17.52 10.51 -16.86
C PRO A 163 16.68 9.23 -16.78
N TRP A 164 17.27 8.06 -17.01
CA TRP A 164 16.55 6.79 -16.85
C TRP A 164 16.09 6.56 -15.41
N PHE A 165 16.82 7.09 -14.41
CA PHE A 165 16.45 6.98 -13.01
C PHE A 165 15.40 8.03 -12.63
N ASP A 166 15.49 9.24 -13.17
CA ASP A 166 14.43 10.24 -12.99
C ASP A 166 13.09 9.78 -13.61
N GLU A 167 13.12 9.16 -14.80
CA GLU A 167 11.96 8.53 -15.42
C GLU A 167 11.38 7.41 -14.53
N TYR A 168 12.24 6.53 -14.00
CA TYR A 168 11.83 5.48 -13.07
C TYR A 168 11.12 6.03 -11.85
N LEU A 169 11.69 7.03 -11.17
CA LEU A 169 11.08 7.67 -10.01
C LEU A 169 9.74 8.31 -10.35
N ALA A 170 9.64 9.00 -11.49
CA ALA A 170 8.39 9.61 -11.94
C ALA A 170 7.30 8.55 -12.19
N SER A 171 7.63 7.48 -12.94
CA SER A 171 6.69 6.39 -13.23
C SER A 171 6.29 5.63 -11.97
N SER A 172 7.23 5.24 -11.11
CA SER A 172 6.93 4.57 -9.84
C SER A 172 6.09 5.45 -8.92
N GLY A 173 6.33 6.76 -8.89
CA GLY A 173 5.49 7.70 -8.14
C GLY A 173 4.04 7.71 -8.62
N MET A 174 3.80 7.63 -9.93
CA MET A 174 2.45 7.53 -10.49
C MET A 174 1.80 6.17 -10.23
N GLU A 175 2.55 5.08 -10.34
CA GLU A 175 2.08 3.73 -10.00
C GLU A 175 1.64 3.65 -8.53
N LEU A 176 2.48 4.16 -7.61
CA LEU A 176 2.19 4.23 -6.18
C LEU A 176 0.98 5.10 -5.84
N LEU A 177 0.74 6.18 -6.60
CA LEU A 177 -0.45 7.00 -6.42
C LEU A 177 -1.74 6.19 -6.68
N THR A 178 -1.70 5.23 -7.62
CA THR A 178 -2.85 4.38 -7.97
C THR A 178 -2.96 3.10 -7.13
N ARG A 179 -1.84 2.55 -6.67
CA ARG A 179 -1.74 1.36 -5.82
C ARG A 179 -0.68 1.61 -4.72
N PRO A 180 -1.07 2.23 -3.60
CA PRO A 180 -0.16 2.66 -2.54
C PRO A 180 0.30 1.50 -1.64
N CYS A 181 0.99 0.53 -2.21
CA CYS A 181 1.56 -0.62 -1.53
C CYS A 181 3.00 -0.85 -2.00
N GLU A 182 3.85 -1.37 -1.12
CA GLU A 182 5.24 -1.68 -1.44
C GLU A 182 5.39 -2.73 -2.56
N SER A 183 4.42 -3.65 -2.69
CA SER A 183 4.38 -4.67 -3.75
C SER A 183 4.38 -4.06 -5.14
N THR A 184 3.76 -2.88 -5.31
CA THR A 184 3.72 -2.13 -6.56
C THR A 184 5.12 -1.91 -7.15
N LEU A 185 6.13 -1.69 -6.31
CA LEU A 185 7.50 -1.45 -6.79
C LEU A 185 8.20 -2.72 -7.30
N TYR A 186 7.83 -3.89 -6.77
CA TYR A 186 8.40 -5.17 -7.18
C TYR A 186 7.75 -5.70 -8.46
N GLU A 187 6.50 -5.35 -8.69
CA GLU A 187 5.71 -5.71 -9.88
C GLU A 187 5.78 -4.64 -11.00
N SER A 188 6.60 -3.61 -10.82
CA SER A 188 6.70 -2.45 -11.72
C SER A 188 7.52 -2.75 -12.97
N GLU A 189 6.90 -2.69 -14.15
CA GLU A 189 7.63 -2.72 -15.43
C GLU A 189 8.59 -1.52 -15.60
N SER A 190 8.32 -0.41 -14.91
CA SER A 190 9.18 0.77 -14.94
C SER A 190 10.54 0.47 -14.33
N TYR A 191 10.62 -0.44 -13.35
CA TYR A 191 11.87 -0.93 -12.81
C TYR A 191 12.68 -1.70 -13.87
N ASP A 192 12.04 -2.62 -14.59
CA ASP A 192 12.71 -3.43 -15.62
C ASP A 192 13.24 -2.56 -16.77
N ARG A 193 12.45 -1.56 -17.19
CA ARG A 193 12.90 -0.56 -18.18
C ARG A 193 14.11 0.23 -17.68
N ALA A 194 14.12 0.65 -16.43
CA ALA A 194 15.21 1.41 -15.83
C ALA A 194 16.50 0.58 -15.76
N VAL A 195 16.42 -0.67 -15.29
CA VAL A 195 17.54 -1.61 -15.27
C VAL A 195 18.04 -1.87 -16.70
N GLY A 196 17.14 -2.12 -17.65
CA GLY A 196 17.45 -2.32 -19.06
C GLY A 196 18.23 -1.16 -19.66
N LYS A 197 17.87 0.10 -19.33
CA LYS A 197 18.65 1.28 -19.73
C LYS A 197 20.00 1.35 -19.01
N ALA A 198 20.04 1.10 -17.70
CA ALA A 198 21.26 1.19 -16.90
C ALA A 198 22.35 0.21 -17.38
N VAL A 199 21.98 -1.01 -17.79
CA VAL A 199 22.94 -2.03 -18.26
C VAL A 199 23.52 -1.73 -19.64
N THR A 200 22.98 -0.78 -20.40
CA THR A 200 23.56 -0.37 -21.70
C THR A 200 24.86 0.42 -21.54
N CYS A 201 25.12 0.98 -20.35
CA CYS A 201 26.36 1.69 -20.03
C CYS A 201 27.40 0.71 -19.49
N SER A 202 28.57 0.63 -20.14
CA SER A 202 29.67 -0.28 -19.76
C SER A 202 30.14 -0.10 -18.32
N GLU A 203 30.12 1.13 -17.82
CA GLU A 203 30.54 1.47 -16.44
C GLU A 203 29.47 1.11 -15.41
N CYS A 204 28.19 1.17 -15.79
CA CYS A 204 27.07 0.86 -14.88
C CYS A 204 26.78 -0.64 -14.85
N LEU A 205 26.97 -1.35 -15.97
CA LEU A 205 26.66 -2.75 -16.18
C LEU A 205 27.07 -3.67 -15.01
N PRO A 206 28.31 -3.59 -14.45
CA PRO A 206 28.74 -4.52 -13.41
C PRO A 206 27.89 -4.48 -12.14
N ASN A 207 27.33 -3.31 -11.82
CA ASN A 207 26.63 -3.09 -10.55
C ASN A 207 25.17 -2.66 -10.71
N ALA A 208 24.70 -2.38 -11.93
CA ALA A 208 23.39 -1.78 -12.18
C ALA A 208 22.24 -2.58 -11.54
N VAL A 209 22.23 -3.90 -11.74
CA VAL A 209 21.19 -4.79 -11.19
C VAL A 209 21.23 -4.79 -9.66
N ALA A 210 22.42 -4.91 -9.06
CA ALA A 210 22.59 -4.95 -7.62
C ALA A 210 22.22 -3.61 -6.96
N HIS A 211 22.67 -2.49 -7.54
CA HIS A 211 22.35 -1.15 -7.07
C HIS A 211 20.85 -0.87 -7.15
N MET A 212 20.21 -1.18 -8.27
CA MET A 212 18.77 -0.99 -8.43
C MET A 212 17.96 -1.88 -7.49
N ALA A 213 18.38 -3.13 -7.26
CA ALA A 213 17.72 -4.01 -6.31
C ALA A 213 17.81 -3.47 -4.89
N LYS A 214 19.01 -3.03 -4.46
CA LYS A 214 19.22 -2.40 -3.14
C LYS A 214 18.36 -1.14 -3.00
N PHE A 215 18.34 -0.27 -4.02
CA PHE A 215 17.50 0.92 -4.03
C PHE A 215 16.01 0.57 -3.90
N ARG A 216 15.50 -0.38 -4.70
CA ARG A 216 14.10 -0.79 -4.67
C ARG A 216 13.68 -1.30 -3.29
N SER A 217 14.53 -2.07 -2.61
CA SER A 217 14.24 -2.55 -1.25
C SER A 217 14.15 -1.40 -0.24
N LEU A 218 15.05 -0.42 -0.30
CA LEU A 218 15.00 0.76 0.56
C LEU A 218 13.76 1.62 0.25
N PHE A 219 13.45 1.80 -1.04
CA PHE A 219 12.28 2.54 -1.50
C PHE A 219 10.97 1.90 -1.03
N ALA A 220 10.85 0.57 -1.17
CA ALA A 220 9.72 -0.19 -0.66
C ALA A 220 9.56 -0.06 0.86
N ALA A 221 10.66 -0.10 1.62
CA ALA A 221 10.62 0.06 3.07
C ALA A 221 10.14 1.47 3.49
N GLU A 222 10.61 2.52 2.83
CA GLU A 222 10.16 3.88 3.13
C GLU A 222 8.69 4.09 2.73
N VAL A 223 8.26 3.58 1.58
CA VAL A 223 6.83 3.59 1.16
C VAL A 223 5.96 2.95 2.24
N LYS A 224 6.32 1.74 2.70
CA LYS A 224 5.58 1.02 3.74
C LYS A 224 5.46 1.84 5.03
N LYS A 225 6.56 2.49 5.43
CA LYS A 225 6.62 3.34 6.63
C LYS A 225 5.75 4.58 6.50
N VAL A 226 5.85 5.35 5.40
CA VAL A 226 5.06 6.59 5.25
C VAL A 226 3.57 6.30 5.10
N VAL A 227 3.21 5.22 4.39
CA VAL A 227 1.82 4.76 4.25
C VAL A 227 1.27 4.31 5.61
N GLY A 228 2.06 3.59 6.41
CA GLY A 228 1.67 3.16 7.76
C GLY A 228 1.39 4.30 8.74
N ASN A 229 1.88 5.50 8.47
CA ASN A 229 1.60 6.71 9.26
C ASN A 229 0.29 7.40 8.88
N VAL A 230 -0.30 7.08 7.73
CA VAL A 230 -1.60 7.63 7.31
C VAL A 230 -2.70 6.94 8.11
N ARG A 231 -3.62 7.73 8.66
CA ARG A 231 -4.77 7.24 9.42
C ARG A 231 -6.06 7.45 8.65
N LEU A 232 -6.92 6.44 8.66
CA LEU A 232 -8.32 6.54 8.27
C LEU A 232 -8.99 7.52 9.23
N LYS A 233 -9.77 8.47 8.70
CA LYS A 233 -10.50 9.41 9.55
C LYS A 233 -11.45 8.63 10.45
N ALA A 234 -11.38 8.91 11.76
CA ALA A 234 -12.31 8.37 12.74
C ALA A 234 -13.74 8.90 12.50
N TYR A 235 -14.69 8.15 13.04
CA TYR A 235 -16.12 8.42 12.99
C TYR A 235 -16.50 9.57 13.90
#